data_AF-A0A920R5Q2-F1
#
_entry.id   AF-A0A920R5Q2-F1
#
_cell.length_a   1.000
_cell.length_b   1.000
_cell.length_c   1.000
_cell.angle_alpha   90.00
_cell.angle_beta   90.00
_cell.angle_gamma   90.00
#
_symmetry.space_group_name_H-M   'P 1'
#
loop_
_entity.id
_entity.type
_entity.pdbx_description
1 polymer ?
#
loop_
_entity_poly.entity_id
_entity_poly.type
_entity_poly.pdbx_seq_one_letter_code
_entity_poly.pdbx_strand_id
1 'polypeptide(L)' 'MTVVKLPQGVDDVKLRKQLIEEYSIEVGRGLGEFAGEVVRIGLMGESCVPANVFALLNALEKILPGKTGGR' A
#
# COMPACT_ATOMS: atom_id res chain seq x y z
N MET A 1 -0.90 13.29 -1.28
CA MET A 1 0.09 12.19 -1.39
C MET A 1 0.52 11.82 0.01
N THR A 2 0.42 10.53 0.36
CA THR A 2 0.67 10.04 1.72
C THR A 2 1.79 8.99 1.68
N VAL A 3 2.72 9.07 2.64
CA VAL A 3 3.82 8.11 2.78
C VAL A 3 3.48 7.16 3.93
N VAL A 4 3.57 5.85 3.68
CA VAL A 4 3.27 4.81 4.66
C VAL A 4 4.51 3.94 4.83
N LYS A 5 4.90 3.74 6.08
CA LYS A 5 6.01 2.84 6.42
C LYS A 5 5.53 1.39 6.37
N LEU A 6 6.29 0.53 5.70
CA LEU A 6 6.00 -0.89 5.65
C LEU A 6 6.31 -1.55 7.00
N PRO A 7 5.51 -2.52 7.43
CA PRO A 7 5.82 -3.31 8.62
C PRO A 7 7.05 -4.20 8.40
N GLN A 8 7.73 -4.57 9.48
CA GLN A 8 8.89 -5.45 9.41
C GLN A 8 8.55 -6.78 8.74
N GLY A 9 9.41 -7.20 7.81
CA GLY A 9 9.24 -8.46 7.07
C GLY A 9 8.33 -8.36 5.83
N VAL A 10 7.78 -7.20 5.52
CA VAL A 10 7.03 -6.97 4.27
C VAL A 10 7.96 -6.43 3.19
N ASP A 11 8.01 -7.13 2.05
CA ASP A 11 8.76 -6.73 0.86
C ASP A 11 7.93 -5.73 0.03
N ASP A 12 8.52 -4.57 -0.25
CA ASP A 12 7.84 -3.50 -0.98
C ASP A 12 7.53 -3.89 -2.44
N VAL A 13 8.42 -4.63 -3.09
CA VAL A 13 8.29 -5.04 -4.49
C VAL A 13 7.15 -6.04 -4.60
N LYS A 14 7.12 -7.03 -3.71
CA LYS A 14 6.06 -8.04 -3.65
C LYS A 14 4.71 -7.38 -3.38
N LEU A 15 4.62 -6.49 -2.39
CA LEU A 15 3.38 -5.79 -2.06
C LEU A 15 2.86 -4.94 -3.23
N ARG A 16 3.75 -4.17 -3.88
CA ARG A 16 3.39 -3.37 -5.06
C ARG A 16 2.91 -4.23 -6.22
N LYS A 17 3.57 -5.36 -6.46
CA LYS A 17 3.20 -6.31 -7.52
C LYS A 17 1.82 -6.91 -7.28
N GLN A 18 1.52 -7.32 -6.04
CA GLN A 18 0.19 -7.85 -5.72
C GLN A 18 -0.91 -6.79 -5.83
N LEU A 19 -0.65 -5.56 -5.38
CA LEU A 19 -1.63 -4.47 -5.50
C LEU A 19 -2.00 -4.18 -6.96
N ILE A 20 -1.03 -4.19 -7.88
CA ILE A 20 -1.31 -3.94 -9.29
C ILE A 20 -1.92 -5.15 -10.00
N GLU A 21 -1.43 -6.37 -9.75
CA GLU A 21 -1.89 -7.59 -10.42
C GLU A 21 -3.27 -8.05 -9.92
N GLU A 22 -3.52 -8.00 -8.62
CA GLU A 22 -4.77 -8.52 -8.02
C GLU A 22 -5.85 -7.45 -7.84
N TYR A 23 -5.46 -6.18 -7.62
CA TYR A 23 -6.39 -5.11 -7.28
C TYR A 23 -6.39 -3.95 -8.28
N SER A 24 -5.51 -3.96 -9.30
CA SER A 24 -5.34 -2.84 -10.24
C SER A 24 -5.03 -1.51 -9.56
N ILE A 25 -4.36 -1.57 -8.40
CA ILE A 25 -3.97 -0.40 -7.61
C ILE A 25 -2.46 -0.20 -7.75
N GLU A 26 -2.08 0.94 -8.31
CA GLU A 26 -0.67 1.34 -8.39
C GLU A 26 -0.27 2.16 -7.16
N VAL A 27 0.84 1.78 -6.52
CA VAL A 27 1.45 2.58 -5.44
C VAL A 27 2.93 2.82 -5.71
N GLY A 28 3.39 4.02 -5.37
CA GLY A 28 4.77 4.43 -5.59
C GLY A 28 5.72 3.80 -4.56
N ARG A 29 6.93 3.43 -5.00
CA ARG A 29 8.01 3.03 -4.08
C ARG A 29 8.61 4.23 -3.35
N GLY A 30 9.21 4.00 -2.18
CA GLY A 30 10.16 4.92 -1.56
C GLY A 30 11.35 5.25 -2.47
N LEU A 31 11.97 6.40 -2.24
CA LEU A 31 13.11 6.90 -3.02
C LEU A 31 14.31 7.11 -2.11
N GLY A 32 15.52 6.91 -2.63
CA GLY A 32 16.77 7.10 -1.89
C GLY A 32 16.85 6.17 -0.68
N GLU A 33 17.15 6.75 0.48
CA GLU A 33 17.30 6.04 1.76
C GLU A 33 16.01 5.34 2.23
N PHE A 34 14.85 5.69 1.67
CA PHE A 34 13.56 5.08 2.03
C PHE A 34 13.10 3.99 1.04
N ALA A 35 13.94 3.63 0.06
CA ALA A 35 13.62 2.56 -0.88
C ALA A 35 13.50 1.22 -0.12
N GLY A 36 12.37 0.53 -0.28
CA GLY A 36 12.09 -0.72 0.43
C GLY A 36 11.47 -0.55 1.82
N GLU A 37 11.54 0.64 2.42
CA GLU A 37 10.99 0.88 3.75
C GLU A 37 9.61 1.53 3.73
N VAL A 38 9.31 2.30 2.68
CA VAL A 38 8.06 3.05 2.58
C VAL A 38 7.42 2.89 1.22
N VAL A 39 6.10 3.02 1.20
CA VAL A 39 5.29 3.15 -0.01
C VAL A 39 4.58 4.50 -0.02
N ARG A 40 4.30 5.01 -1.22
CA ARG A 40 3.70 6.32 -1.45
C ARG A 40 2.36 6.10 -2.13
N ILE A 41 1.29 6.50 -1.45
CA ILE A 41 -0.07 6.41 -1.95
C ILE A 41 -0.44 7.76 -2.56
N GLY A 42 -0.66 7.75 -3.86
CA GLY A 42 -1.10 8.90 -4.64
C GLY A 42 -2.62 8.87 -4.82
N LEU A 43 -3.34 9.73 -4.12
CA LEU A 43 -4.72 10.08 -4.44
C LEU A 43 -4.67 11.44 -5.13
N MET A 44 -4.95 11.48 -6.43
CA MET A 44 -4.96 12.69 -7.26
C MET A 44 -6.10 12.60 -8.27
N GLY A 45 -6.75 13.74 -8.55
CA GLY A 45 -7.82 13.83 -9.56
C GLY A 45 -9.04 12.96 -9.24
N GLU A 46 -9.53 12.23 -10.23
CA GLU A 46 -10.70 11.33 -10.11
C GLU A 46 -10.50 10.19 -9.11
N SER A 47 -9.25 9.87 -8.76
CA SER A 47 -8.97 8.82 -7.78
C SER A 47 -9.24 9.25 -6.33
N CYS A 48 -9.53 10.53 -6.06
CA CYS A 48 -9.84 11.08 -4.74
C CYS A 48 -11.29 10.80 -4.29
N VAL A 49 -11.74 9.55 -4.42
CA VAL A 49 -13.07 9.12 -3.98
C VAL A 49 -12.97 8.12 -2.82
N PRO A 50 -13.94 8.11 -1.88
CA PRO A 50 -13.93 7.17 -0.76
C PRO A 50 -13.83 5.71 -1.20
N ALA A 51 -14.48 5.33 -2.31
CA ALA A 51 -14.45 3.96 -2.83
C ALA A 51 -13.02 3.46 -3.10
N ASN A 52 -12.16 4.30 -3.68
CA ASN A 52 -10.78 3.92 -3.99
C ASN A 52 -9.93 3.77 -2.72
N VAL A 53 -10.19 4.62 -1.71
CA VAL A 53 -9.56 4.52 -0.40
C VAL A 53 -9.96 3.21 0.27
N PHE A 54 -11.26 2.87 0.28
CA PHE A 54 -11.73 1.61 0.84
C PHE A 54 -11.21 0.39 0.07
N ALA A 55 -11.12 0.45 -1.26
CA ALA A 55 -10.55 -0.62 -2.07
C ALA A 55 -9.07 -0.87 -1.70
N LEU A 56 -8.27 0.20 -1.57
CA LEU A 56 -6.88 0.11 -1.15
C LEU A 56 -6.74 -0.46 0.26
N LEU A 57 -7.55 0.02 1.23
CA LEU A 57 -7.50 -0.49 2.60
C LEU A 57 -7.85 -1.98 2.67
N ASN A 58 -8.91 -2.41 1.96
CA ASN A 58 -9.28 -3.82 1.88
C ASN A 58 -8.18 -4.67 1.23
N ALA A 59 -7.53 -4.17 0.18
CA ALA A 59 -6.42 -4.88 -0.47
C ALA A 59 -5.23 -5.03 0.50
N LEU A 60 -4.86 -3.95 1.19
CA LEU A 60 -3.79 -3.97 2.19
C LEU A 60 -4.10 -4.92 3.35
N GLU A 61 -5.34 -4.97 3.84
CA GLU A 61 -5.76 -5.92 4.88
C GLU A 61 -5.59 -7.38 4.47
N LYS A 62 -5.83 -7.69 3.18
CA LYS A 62 -5.64 -9.04 2.63
C LYS A 62 -4.19 -9.40 2.36
N ILE A 63 -3.38 -8.43 1.93
CA ILE A 63 -1.98 -8.64 1.54
C ILE A 63 -1.05 -8.63 2.76
N LEU A 64 -1.29 -7.70 3.69
CA LEU A 64 -0.44 -7.59 4.87
C LEU A 64 -0.72 -8.75 5.82
N PRO A 65 0.32 -9.43 6.33
CA PRO A 65 0.14 -10.45 7.35
C PRO A 65 -0.51 -9.78 8.57
N GLY A 66 -1.73 -10.23 8.91
CA GLY A 66 -2.49 -9.67 10.00
C GLY A 66 -1.64 -9.63 11.27
N LYS A 67 -1.44 -8.42 11.83
CA LYS A 67 -1.12 -8.32 13.24
C LYS A 67 -2.35 -8.82 13.99
N THR A 68 -2.34 -10.11 14.36
CA THR A 68 -3.18 -10.58 15.46
C THR A 68 -2.77 -9.78 16.70
N GLY A 69 -3.51 -8.73 17.03
CA GLY A 69 -3.23 -7.92 18.20
C GLY A 69 -4.02 -6.62 18.22
N GLY A 70 -5.17 -6.62 18.92
CA GLY A 70 -5.77 -5.39 19.41
C GLY A 70 -7.31 -5.30 19.42
N ARG A 71 -8.02 -6.37 19.77
CA ARG A 71 -9.24 -6.28 20.57
C ARG A 71 -9.18 -7.31 21.69
#